data_AF-A0A7Z0MKR9-F1
#
_entry.id   AF-A0A7Z0MKR9-F1
#
_cell.length_a   1.000
_cell.length_b   1.000
_cell.length_c   1.000
_cell.angle_alpha   90.00
_cell.angle_beta   90.00
_cell.angle_gamma   90.00
#
_symmetry.space_group_name_H-M   'P 1'
#
loop_
_entity.id
_entity.type
_entity.pdbx_description
1 polymer ?
#
loop_
_entity_poly.entity_id
_entity_poly.type
_entity_poly.pdbx_seq_one_letter_code
_entity_poly.pdbx_strand_id
1 'polypeptide(L)'
;MKKVLLSTLVASTMLLGTAAIAQEKVADLPKTHLQVVGGLSNLTAYQNFEQPMWTKTIPELSNGQVTADIKGFNEMGLKGPEILRLIGQGVIPIGTATLAYFASDNPINEAIDLAGLAPNVDVAREVTEAFQPVYEEFYGKNNIKVLGLSTYPGQVLFCNAEISGLADVKGKKVRTSSRTTAEFVQALGGTSVTIPFGEVVPALQNGVVDCAITGSMSGYSAKWYEVSTHLYALPINWNQQIHAANLDYWNKLDPKVQDFVQKNVDVMTDKIWEAAGRETQEGYDCNTGAAACSQPVKGKMKLVEPTAADRELLKKITAETVVPKWAARCSDECVKGFNETIGKKLGITASK
;
A
#
# COMPACT_ATOMS: atom_id res chain seq x y z
N MET A 1 58.89 -35.28 33.83
CA MET A 1 58.99 -35.08 32.36
C MET A 1 57.94 -35.98 31.72
N LYS A 2 56.93 -35.61 30.94
CA LYS A 2 56.36 -34.36 30.40
C LYS A 2 54.82 -34.61 30.41
N LYS A 3 54.01 -33.68 30.93
CA LYS A 3 52.54 -33.70 30.76
C LYS A 3 52.24 -33.08 29.39
N VAL A 4 51.52 -33.80 28.52
CA VAL A 4 50.95 -33.28 27.29
C VAL A 4 49.47 -33.00 27.57
N LEU A 5 49.10 -31.71 27.65
CA LEU A 5 47.71 -31.26 27.63
C LEU A 5 47.30 -31.12 26.15
N LEU A 6 46.33 -31.92 25.71
CA LEU A 6 45.54 -31.60 24.53
C LEU A 6 44.42 -30.64 24.94
N SER A 7 44.52 -29.39 24.50
CA SER A 7 43.46 -28.39 24.58
C SER A 7 42.50 -28.56 23.41
N THR A 8 41.30 -29.09 23.68
CA THR A 8 40.18 -29.12 22.74
C THR A 8 39.50 -27.75 22.73
N LEU A 9 39.64 -27.03 21.62
CA LEU A 9 38.93 -25.79 21.34
C LEU A 9 37.49 -26.14 20.93
N VAL A 10 36.49 -25.87 21.77
CA VAL A 10 35.07 -25.95 21.39
C VAL A 10 34.70 -24.62 20.74
N ALA A 11 34.69 -24.59 19.40
CA ALA A 11 34.11 -23.50 18.64
C ALA A 11 32.58 -23.58 18.76
N SER A 12 31.99 -22.68 19.55
CA SER A 12 30.54 -22.51 19.63
C SER A 12 30.07 -21.63 18.48
N THR A 13 29.56 -22.25 17.41
CA THR A 13 28.90 -21.54 16.31
C THR A 13 27.48 -21.17 16.75
N MET A 14 27.28 -19.91 17.19
CA MET A 14 25.92 -19.36 17.33
C MET A 14 25.35 -19.14 15.92
N LEU A 15 24.51 -20.07 15.47
CA LEU A 15 23.61 -19.87 14.34
C LEU A 15 22.48 -18.94 14.79
N LEU A 16 22.57 -17.66 14.44
CA LEU A 16 21.42 -16.75 14.40
C LEU A 16 20.58 -17.16 13.18
N GLY A 17 19.77 -18.20 13.33
CA GLY A 17 18.75 -18.57 12.35
C GLY A 17 17.55 -17.65 12.51
N THR A 18 17.25 -16.85 11.48
CA THR A 18 15.91 -16.29 11.28
C THR A 18 14.95 -17.48 11.14
N ALA A 19 14.09 -17.70 12.14
CA ALA A 19 13.06 -18.73 12.06
C ALA A 19 12.03 -18.30 11.01
N ALA A 20 12.17 -18.83 9.78
CA ALA A 20 11.06 -18.87 8.85
C ALA A 20 10.01 -19.79 9.47
N ILE A 21 8.95 -19.24 10.05
CA ILE A 21 7.80 -20.02 10.52
C ILE A 21 7.15 -20.61 9.27
N ALA A 22 7.40 -21.89 8.99
CA ALA A 22 6.63 -22.62 8.00
C ALA A 22 5.18 -22.67 8.47
N GLN A 23 4.23 -22.18 7.66
CA GLN A 23 2.81 -22.34 7.97
C GLN A 23 2.46 -23.83 7.93
N GLU A 24 1.94 -24.35 9.03
CA GLU A 24 1.55 -25.75 9.15
C GLU A 24 0.25 -26.02 8.38
N LYS A 25 0.14 -27.23 7.83
CA LYS A 25 -1.11 -27.70 7.22
C LYS A 25 -2.19 -27.86 8.28
N VAL A 26 -3.42 -27.49 7.93
CA VAL A 26 -4.59 -27.58 8.80
C VAL A 26 -5.47 -28.75 8.35
N ALA A 27 -5.78 -29.65 9.29
CA ALA A 27 -6.70 -30.77 9.07
C ALA A 27 -8.16 -30.37 9.39
N ASP A 28 -9.11 -31.19 8.92
CA ASP A 28 -10.54 -31.12 9.28
C ASP A 28 -11.26 -29.80 8.95
N LEU A 29 -10.81 -29.09 7.91
CA LEU A 29 -11.55 -27.96 7.34
C LEU A 29 -12.71 -28.47 6.48
N PRO A 30 -13.91 -27.87 6.55
CA PRO A 30 -15.00 -28.21 5.64
C PRO A 30 -14.69 -27.74 4.22
N LYS A 31 -15.21 -28.48 3.23
CA LYS A 31 -15.06 -28.12 1.82
C LYS A 31 -15.66 -26.74 1.55
N THR A 32 -14.82 -25.79 1.16
CA THR A 32 -15.20 -24.41 0.93
C THR A 32 -14.55 -23.89 -0.35
N HIS A 33 -15.32 -23.15 -1.14
CA HIS A 33 -14.83 -22.48 -2.33
C HIS A 33 -15.11 -20.99 -2.22
N LEU A 34 -14.08 -20.17 -2.39
CA LEU A 34 -14.10 -18.73 -2.20
C LEU A 34 -14.00 -18.01 -3.55
N GLN A 35 -14.71 -16.90 -3.68
CA GLN A 35 -14.70 -16.04 -4.86
C GLN A 35 -14.14 -14.68 -4.47
N VAL A 36 -13.02 -14.29 -5.09
CA VAL A 36 -12.24 -13.12 -4.67
C VAL A 36 -12.06 -12.14 -5.83
N VAL A 37 -12.32 -10.86 -5.58
CA VAL A 37 -11.93 -9.77 -6.48
C VAL A 37 -10.69 -9.09 -5.92
N GLY A 38 -9.53 -9.38 -6.51
CA GLY A 38 -8.26 -8.87 -6.02
C GLY A 38 -7.94 -7.45 -6.47
N GLY A 39 -6.77 -6.96 -6.05
CA GLY A 39 -6.25 -5.64 -6.40
C GLY A 39 -5.88 -5.49 -7.89
N LEU A 40 -5.01 -4.52 -8.18
CA LEU A 40 -4.52 -4.29 -9.55
C LEU A 40 -3.64 -5.45 -10.03
N SER A 41 -4.12 -6.21 -11.02
CA SER A 41 -3.50 -7.49 -11.41
C SER A 41 -2.11 -7.38 -12.04
N ASN A 42 -1.74 -6.18 -12.48
CA ASN A 42 -0.44 -5.90 -13.09
C ASN A 42 0.62 -5.44 -12.07
N LEU A 43 0.29 -5.39 -10.78
CA LEU A 43 1.20 -4.91 -9.73
C LEU A 43 1.75 -6.07 -8.89
N THR A 44 2.94 -5.86 -8.32
CA THR A 44 3.68 -6.83 -7.49
C THR A 44 2.87 -7.31 -6.29
N ALA A 45 2.15 -6.41 -5.60
CA ALA A 45 1.27 -6.76 -4.49
C ALA A 45 0.27 -7.88 -4.85
N TYR A 46 -0.33 -7.80 -6.05
CA TYR A 46 -1.24 -8.83 -6.55
C TYR A 46 -0.48 -10.09 -6.99
N GLN A 47 0.51 -9.93 -7.88
CA GLN A 47 1.17 -11.05 -8.57
C GLN A 47 2.02 -11.92 -7.64
N ASN A 48 2.72 -11.28 -6.70
CA ASN A 48 3.70 -11.96 -5.85
C ASN A 48 3.11 -12.43 -4.52
N PHE A 49 2.02 -11.83 -4.06
CA PHE A 49 1.47 -12.08 -2.72
C PHE A 49 -0.01 -12.48 -2.75
N GLU A 50 -0.89 -11.61 -3.26
CA GLU A 50 -2.34 -11.82 -3.17
C GLU A 50 -2.81 -13.05 -3.96
N GLN A 51 -2.57 -13.07 -5.27
CA GLN A 51 -2.98 -14.18 -6.12
C GLN A 51 -2.37 -15.51 -5.66
N PRO A 52 -1.05 -15.62 -5.39
CA PRO A 52 -0.47 -16.86 -4.89
C PRO A 52 -1.05 -17.33 -3.56
N MET A 53 -1.38 -16.41 -2.64
CA MET A 53 -1.99 -16.78 -1.36
C MET A 53 -3.33 -17.50 -1.58
N TRP A 54 -4.20 -16.92 -2.41
CA TRP A 54 -5.53 -17.50 -2.72
C TRP A 54 -5.45 -18.78 -3.55
N THR A 55 -4.60 -18.81 -4.59
CA THR A 55 -4.60 -19.87 -5.60
C THR A 55 -3.65 -21.03 -5.30
N LYS A 56 -2.67 -20.84 -4.39
CA LYS A 56 -1.66 -21.85 -4.04
C LYS A 56 -1.59 -22.11 -2.54
N THR A 57 -1.33 -21.07 -1.74
CA THR A 57 -1.09 -21.24 -0.29
C THR A 57 -2.31 -21.80 0.44
N ILE A 58 -3.50 -21.21 0.24
CA ILE A 58 -4.74 -21.70 0.87
C ILE A 58 -5.07 -23.15 0.47
N PRO A 59 -5.07 -23.52 -0.83
CA PRO A 59 -5.27 -24.92 -1.23
C PRO A 59 -4.24 -25.88 -0.65
N GLU A 60 -2.96 -25.52 -0.65
CA GLU A 60 -1.88 -26.40 -0.15
C GLU A 60 -1.97 -26.63 1.36
N LEU A 61 -2.21 -25.57 2.14
CA LEU A 61 -2.29 -25.65 3.60
C LEU A 61 -3.58 -26.32 4.08
N SER A 62 -4.65 -26.28 3.29
CA SER A 62 -5.92 -26.95 3.61
C SER A 62 -6.06 -28.34 3.01
N ASN A 63 -5.03 -28.86 2.32
CA ASN A 63 -5.09 -30.10 1.53
C ASN A 63 -6.26 -30.11 0.51
N GLY A 64 -6.53 -28.96 -0.11
CA GLY A 64 -7.59 -28.77 -1.10
C GLY A 64 -8.99 -28.63 -0.53
N GLN A 65 -9.15 -28.59 0.81
CA GLN A 65 -10.46 -28.41 1.44
C GLN A 65 -10.96 -26.97 1.27
N VAL A 66 -10.06 -25.99 1.27
CA VAL A 66 -10.40 -24.59 0.97
C VAL A 66 -9.72 -24.22 -0.35
N THR A 67 -10.52 -23.76 -1.30
CA THR A 67 -10.05 -23.31 -2.63
C THR A 67 -10.56 -21.90 -2.91
N ALA A 68 -9.91 -21.17 -3.81
CA ALA A 68 -10.34 -19.84 -4.20
C ALA A 68 -10.06 -19.57 -5.68
N ASP A 69 -11.00 -18.87 -6.32
CA ASP A 69 -10.74 -18.16 -7.57
C ASP A 69 -10.52 -16.68 -7.26
N ILE A 70 -9.52 -16.08 -7.92
CA ILE A 70 -9.22 -14.65 -7.82
C ILE A 70 -9.08 -14.03 -9.19
N LYS A 71 -9.66 -12.84 -9.34
CA LYS A 71 -9.45 -11.97 -10.51
C LYS A 71 -9.25 -10.54 -10.06
N GLY A 72 -8.23 -9.87 -10.60
CA GLY A 72 -8.00 -8.45 -10.29
C GLY A 72 -9.13 -7.58 -10.86
N PHE A 73 -9.55 -6.56 -10.12
CA PHE A 73 -10.72 -5.76 -10.50
C PHE A 73 -10.58 -5.11 -11.89
N ASN A 74 -9.35 -4.73 -12.28
CA ASN A 74 -9.06 -4.14 -13.59
C ASN A 74 -9.32 -5.11 -14.75
N GLU A 75 -9.14 -6.41 -14.54
CA GLU A 75 -9.45 -7.45 -15.54
C GLU A 75 -10.95 -7.72 -15.66
N MET A 76 -11.73 -7.22 -14.70
CA MET A 76 -13.20 -7.25 -14.72
C MET A 76 -13.79 -5.97 -15.32
N GLY A 77 -12.95 -5.04 -15.78
CA GLY A 77 -13.38 -3.75 -16.32
C GLY A 77 -13.79 -2.73 -15.26
N LEU A 78 -13.51 -3.00 -13.99
CA LEU A 78 -13.77 -2.10 -12.88
C LEU A 78 -12.62 -1.09 -12.73
N LYS A 79 -12.93 0.13 -12.29
CA LYS A 79 -11.94 1.21 -12.14
C LYS A 79 -11.33 1.29 -10.74
N GLY A 80 -12.00 0.74 -9.73
CA GLY A 80 -11.55 0.71 -8.34
C GLY A 80 -12.48 1.44 -7.36
N PRO A 81 -12.92 2.69 -7.63
CA PRO A 81 -13.81 3.44 -6.72
C PRO A 81 -15.15 2.76 -6.41
N GLU A 82 -15.57 1.77 -7.18
CA GLU A 82 -16.79 1.01 -6.95
C GLU A 82 -16.63 -0.19 -6.01
N ILE A 83 -15.40 -0.65 -5.74
CA ILE A 83 -15.14 -1.97 -5.13
C ILE A 83 -15.67 -2.08 -3.71
N LEU A 84 -15.35 -1.12 -2.84
CA LEU A 84 -15.74 -1.20 -1.42
C LEU A 84 -17.26 -1.18 -1.22
N ARG A 85 -17.97 -0.41 -2.05
CA ARG A 85 -19.43 -0.40 -2.11
C ARG A 85 -19.98 -1.77 -2.56
N LEU A 86 -19.38 -2.39 -3.58
CA LEU A 86 -19.80 -3.71 -4.05
C LEU A 86 -19.54 -4.81 -3.02
N ILE A 87 -18.50 -4.69 -2.18
CA ILE A 87 -18.26 -5.56 -1.02
C ILE A 87 -19.37 -5.38 0.01
N GLY A 88 -19.66 -4.14 0.44
CA GLY A 88 -20.74 -3.89 1.41
C GLY A 88 -22.12 -4.38 0.94
N GLN A 89 -22.38 -4.32 -0.37
CA GLN A 89 -23.60 -4.83 -1.01
C GLN A 89 -23.63 -6.36 -1.19
N GLY A 90 -22.52 -7.07 -0.93
CA GLY A 90 -22.41 -8.52 -1.09
C GLY A 90 -22.29 -8.99 -2.54
N VAL A 91 -22.13 -8.08 -3.51
CA VAL A 91 -21.84 -8.41 -4.91
C VAL A 91 -20.44 -8.99 -5.05
N ILE A 92 -19.48 -8.46 -4.28
CA ILE A 92 -18.13 -8.99 -4.13
C ILE A 92 -18.05 -9.64 -2.74
N PRO A 93 -17.97 -10.99 -2.63
CA PRO A 93 -17.93 -11.66 -1.34
C PRO A 93 -16.66 -11.35 -0.54
N ILE A 94 -15.51 -11.39 -1.21
CA ILE A 94 -14.19 -11.02 -0.68
C ILE A 94 -13.51 -10.16 -1.75
N GLY A 95 -12.87 -9.07 -1.36
CA GLY A 95 -12.04 -8.32 -2.28
C GLY A 95 -11.06 -7.35 -1.65
N THR A 96 -10.23 -6.80 -2.54
CA THR A 96 -9.15 -5.88 -2.20
C THR A 96 -9.39 -4.55 -2.87
N ALA A 97 -9.25 -3.47 -2.11
CA ALA A 97 -9.53 -2.12 -2.58
C ALA A 97 -8.46 -1.12 -2.14
N THR A 98 -8.23 -0.10 -2.94
CA THR A 98 -7.29 0.99 -2.62
C THR A 98 -8.02 2.08 -1.84
N LEU A 99 -7.64 2.34 -0.58
CA LEU A 99 -8.39 3.23 0.32
C LEU A 99 -8.52 4.66 -0.22
N ALA A 100 -7.49 5.16 -0.90
CA ALA A 100 -7.47 6.48 -1.52
C ALA A 100 -8.65 6.76 -2.47
N TYR A 101 -9.22 5.74 -3.10
CA TYR A 101 -10.34 5.91 -4.03
C TYR A 101 -11.66 6.27 -3.33
N PHE A 102 -11.76 5.99 -2.04
CA PHE A 102 -12.97 6.23 -1.22
C PHE A 102 -12.83 7.46 -0.32
N ALA A 103 -11.75 8.22 -0.46
CA ALA A 103 -11.50 9.45 0.30
C ALA A 103 -12.62 10.49 0.15
N SER A 104 -13.22 10.57 -1.05
CA SER A 104 -14.34 11.47 -1.33
C SER A 104 -15.66 10.99 -0.73
N ASP A 105 -15.81 9.67 -0.52
CA ASP A 105 -17.01 9.09 0.10
C ASP A 105 -16.99 9.33 1.61
N ASN A 106 -15.83 9.13 2.24
CA ASN A 106 -15.61 9.49 3.63
C ASN A 106 -14.12 9.81 3.89
N PRO A 107 -13.79 10.99 4.44
CA PRO A 107 -12.41 11.39 4.69
C PRO A 107 -11.69 10.51 5.72
N ILE A 108 -12.39 9.70 6.51
CA ILE A 108 -11.76 8.72 7.41
C ILE A 108 -10.82 7.79 6.63
N ASN A 109 -11.12 7.49 5.36
CA ASN A 109 -10.34 6.61 4.49
C ASN A 109 -8.94 7.17 4.17
N GLU A 110 -8.70 8.45 4.43
CA GLU A 110 -7.38 9.09 4.26
C GLU A 110 -6.55 9.08 5.56
N ALA A 111 -7.13 8.71 6.71
CA ALA A 111 -6.52 8.92 8.03
C ALA A 111 -5.12 8.30 8.16
N ILE A 112 -4.92 7.12 7.57
CA ILE A 112 -3.65 6.37 7.63
C ILE A 112 -2.66 6.73 6.52
N ASP A 113 -3.05 7.55 5.54
CA ASP A 113 -2.26 7.81 4.31
C ASP A 113 -2.14 9.29 3.94
N LEU A 114 -2.29 10.20 4.91
CA LEU A 114 -2.16 11.63 4.65
C LEU A 114 -0.77 11.94 4.06
N ALA A 115 -0.74 12.79 3.02
CA ALA A 115 0.50 13.16 2.36
C ALA A 115 1.52 13.73 3.36
N GLY A 116 2.69 13.10 3.41
CA GLY A 116 3.80 13.40 4.29
C GLY A 116 3.63 12.96 5.75
N LEU A 117 2.62 12.15 6.07
CA LEU A 117 2.37 11.62 7.42
C LEU A 117 3.43 10.59 7.83
N ALA A 118 3.76 9.67 6.92
CA ALA A 118 4.67 8.56 7.16
C ALA A 118 5.92 8.67 6.28
N PRO A 119 7.09 9.06 6.83
CA PRO A 119 8.32 9.27 6.04
C PRO A 119 8.96 7.97 5.54
N ASN A 120 8.58 6.82 6.09
CA ASN A 120 9.07 5.50 5.71
C ASN A 120 7.98 4.44 5.93
N VAL A 121 8.24 3.22 5.43
CA VAL A 121 7.27 2.11 5.46
C VAL A 121 6.97 1.63 6.89
N ASP A 122 7.94 1.70 7.79
CA ASP A 122 7.76 1.27 9.18
C ASP A 122 6.75 2.19 9.89
N VAL A 123 6.90 3.50 9.72
CA VAL A 123 5.93 4.48 10.24
C VAL A 123 4.56 4.29 9.58
N ALA A 124 4.52 4.02 8.27
CA ALA A 124 3.27 3.77 7.55
C ALA A 124 2.53 2.53 8.10
N ARG A 125 3.27 1.46 8.41
CA ARG A 125 2.73 0.26 9.05
C ARG A 125 2.21 0.58 10.45
N GLU A 126 3.02 1.27 11.25
CA GLU A 126 2.66 1.63 12.63
C GLU A 126 1.38 2.46 12.73
N VAL A 127 1.17 3.44 11.83
CA VAL A 127 -0.07 4.24 11.82
C VAL A 127 -1.27 3.43 11.31
N THR A 128 -1.03 2.52 10.37
CA THR A 128 -2.06 1.62 9.85
C THR A 128 -2.59 0.71 10.95
N GLU A 129 -1.68 0.03 11.65
CA GLU A 129 -2.01 -0.88 12.75
C GLU A 129 -2.71 -0.14 13.90
N ALA A 130 -2.27 1.08 14.23
CA ALA A 130 -2.89 1.89 15.27
C ALA A 130 -4.34 2.29 14.93
N PHE A 131 -4.65 2.50 13.66
CA PHE A 131 -5.98 2.94 13.21
C PHE A 131 -6.90 1.78 12.81
N GLN A 132 -6.36 0.57 12.62
CA GLN A 132 -7.13 -0.58 12.16
C GLN A 132 -8.41 -0.85 12.97
N PRO A 133 -8.43 -0.77 14.33
CA PRO A 133 -9.67 -0.96 15.10
C PRO A 133 -10.75 0.07 14.76
N VAL A 134 -10.37 1.31 14.45
CA VAL A 134 -11.29 2.38 14.03
C VAL A 134 -11.92 2.04 12.69
N TYR A 135 -11.12 1.50 11.75
CA TYR A 135 -11.65 1.02 10.47
C TYR A 135 -12.54 -0.22 10.62
N GLU A 136 -12.19 -1.17 11.49
CA GLU A 136 -13.03 -2.34 11.76
C GLU A 136 -14.41 -1.93 12.27
N GLU A 137 -14.48 -0.97 13.19
CA GLU A 137 -15.76 -0.43 13.66
C GLU A 137 -16.50 0.33 12.55
N PHE A 138 -15.82 1.23 11.84
CA PHE A 138 -16.41 2.06 10.79
C PHE A 138 -16.97 1.23 9.64
N TYR A 139 -16.22 0.26 9.14
CA TYR A 139 -16.65 -0.60 8.04
C TYR A 139 -17.63 -1.68 8.48
N GLY A 140 -17.56 -2.14 9.73
CA GLY A 140 -18.56 -3.04 10.31
C GLY A 140 -19.97 -2.45 10.27
N LYS A 141 -20.11 -1.14 10.51
CA LYS A 141 -21.38 -0.39 10.36
C LYS A 141 -21.92 -0.40 8.91
N ASN A 142 -21.09 -0.74 7.92
CA ASN A 142 -21.40 -0.76 6.50
C ASN A 142 -21.41 -2.19 5.90
N ASN A 143 -21.61 -3.22 6.73
CA ASN A 143 -21.64 -4.63 6.33
C ASN A 143 -20.32 -5.12 5.68
N ILE A 144 -19.19 -4.59 6.14
CA ILE A 144 -17.86 -4.93 5.64
C ILE A 144 -17.00 -5.44 6.82
N LYS A 145 -16.49 -6.66 6.68
CA LYS A 145 -15.46 -7.23 7.57
C LYS A 145 -14.09 -6.86 7.02
N VAL A 146 -13.33 -6.05 7.76
CA VAL A 146 -11.91 -5.84 7.47
C VAL A 146 -11.16 -7.14 7.80
N LEU A 147 -10.46 -7.68 6.81
CA LEU A 147 -9.60 -8.86 6.94
C LEU A 147 -8.13 -8.46 7.12
N GLY A 148 -7.71 -7.32 6.58
CA GLY A 148 -6.35 -6.83 6.77
C GLY A 148 -6.08 -5.55 6.00
N LEU A 149 -4.98 -4.90 6.32
CA LEU A 149 -4.51 -3.69 5.66
C LEU A 149 -3.08 -3.93 5.16
N SER A 150 -2.84 -3.65 3.89
CA SER A 150 -1.49 -3.70 3.30
C SER A 150 -1.16 -2.39 2.61
N THR A 151 -0.02 -2.34 1.94
CA THR A 151 0.45 -1.12 1.29
C THR A 151 0.93 -1.37 -0.12
N TYR A 152 1.01 -0.31 -0.92
CA TYR A 152 1.90 -0.27 -2.08
C TYR A 152 3.28 0.25 -1.67
N PRO A 153 4.28 0.19 -2.57
CA PRO A 153 5.56 0.88 -2.38
C PRO A 153 5.38 2.41 -2.28
N GLY A 154 6.42 3.09 -1.79
CA GLY A 154 6.42 4.53 -1.56
C GLY A 154 5.98 5.31 -2.80
N GLN A 155 4.95 6.14 -2.64
CA GLN A 155 4.36 6.91 -3.72
C GLN A 155 5.23 8.12 -4.01
N VAL A 156 5.79 8.18 -5.21
CA VAL A 156 6.76 9.18 -5.64
C VAL A 156 6.31 9.88 -6.91
N LEU A 157 6.97 10.99 -7.25
CA LEU A 157 6.62 11.80 -8.40
C LEU A 157 7.39 11.36 -9.65
N PHE A 158 6.65 10.97 -10.68
CA PHE A 158 7.11 10.74 -12.04
C PHE A 158 6.81 11.98 -12.87
N CYS A 159 7.77 12.52 -13.63
CA CYS A 159 7.55 13.70 -14.47
C CYS A 159 8.03 13.48 -15.89
N ASN A 160 7.22 13.90 -16.86
CA ASN A 160 7.65 14.13 -18.25
C ASN A 160 8.06 15.61 -18.45
N ALA A 161 8.70 16.18 -17.45
CA ALA A 161 9.21 17.53 -17.41
C ALA A 161 10.46 17.54 -16.53
N GLU A 162 11.36 18.51 -16.77
CA GLU A 162 12.51 18.70 -15.89
C GLU A 162 12.04 19.12 -14.50
N ILE A 163 12.60 18.44 -13.50
CA ILE A 163 12.47 18.74 -12.08
C ILE A 163 13.81 18.48 -11.40
N SER A 164 14.10 19.27 -10.37
CA SER A 164 15.33 19.20 -9.56
C SER A 164 15.05 19.09 -8.06
N GLY A 165 13.80 19.31 -7.66
CA GLY A 165 13.34 19.21 -6.28
C GLY A 165 11.85 19.50 -6.16
N LEU A 166 11.35 19.56 -4.93
CA LEU A 166 9.91 19.65 -4.69
C LEU A 166 9.31 21.00 -5.10
N ALA A 167 10.10 22.08 -5.07
CA ALA A 167 9.68 23.41 -5.49
C ALA A 167 9.29 23.51 -6.98
N ASP A 168 9.83 22.63 -7.83
CA ASP A 168 9.56 22.63 -9.27
C ASP A 168 8.17 22.06 -9.63
N VAL A 169 7.42 21.55 -8.64
CA VAL A 169 6.00 21.20 -8.80
C VAL A 169 5.14 22.44 -9.07
N LYS A 170 5.61 23.63 -8.67
CA LYS A 170 4.89 24.88 -8.90
C LYS A 170 4.58 25.09 -10.39
N GLY A 171 3.31 25.29 -10.70
CA GLY A 171 2.82 25.49 -12.07
C GLY A 171 2.73 24.22 -12.93
N LYS A 172 3.07 23.04 -12.40
CA LYS A 172 2.87 21.75 -13.10
C LYS A 172 1.47 21.21 -12.88
N LYS A 173 0.93 20.52 -13.88
CA LYS A 173 -0.25 19.67 -13.76
C LYS A 173 0.20 18.28 -13.29
N VAL A 174 -0.21 17.89 -12.10
CA VAL A 174 0.18 16.62 -11.49
C VAL A 174 -1.04 15.72 -11.36
N ARG A 175 -0.96 14.51 -11.91
CA ARG A 175 -1.93 13.47 -11.63
C ARG A 175 -1.80 13.00 -10.19
N THR A 176 -2.92 12.93 -9.50
CA THR A 176 -3.03 12.40 -8.14
C THR A 176 -4.06 11.27 -8.06
N SER A 177 -3.94 10.42 -7.03
CA SER A 177 -4.88 9.32 -6.76
C SER A 177 -5.85 9.62 -5.62
N SER A 178 -5.57 10.65 -4.81
CA SER A 178 -6.30 10.97 -3.59
C SER A 178 -6.45 12.46 -3.39
N ARG A 179 -7.40 12.85 -2.54
CA ARG A 179 -7.59 14.25 -2.17
C ARG A 179 -6.41 14.79 -1.36
N THR A 180 -5.82 14.01 -0.47
CA THR A 180 -4.63 14.40 0.30
C THR A 180 -3.42 14.69 -0.59
N THR A 181 -3.17 13.87 -1.63
CA THR A 181 -2.10 14.14 -2.59
C THR A 181 -2.43 15.33 -3.49
N ALA A 182 -3.71 15.57 -3.81
CA ALA A 182 -4.15 16.78 -4.49
C ALA A 182 -3.89 18.06 -3.66
N GLU A 183 -4.19 18.01 -2.36
CA GLU A 183 -3.95 19.13 -1.43
C GLU A 183 -2.46 19.41 -1.25
N PHE A 184 -1.62 18.37 -1.22
CA PHE A 184 -0.17 18.50 -1.22
C PHE A 184 0.35 19.19 -2.49
N VAL A 185 -0.07 18.75 -3.68
CA VAL A 185 0.31 19.38 -4.96
C VAL A 185 -0.12 20.84 -5.02
N GLN A 186 -1.34 21.14 -4.56
CA GLN A 186 -1.86 22.51 -4.51
C GLN A 186 -1.07 23.40 -3.53
N ALA A 187 -0.63 22.85 -2.39
CA ALA A 187 0.20 23.58 -1.42
C ALA A 187 1.56 23.98 -2.01
N LEU A 188 2.07 23.21 -2.97
CA LEU A 188 3.28 23.52 -3.74
C LEU A 188 3.03 24.50 -4.91
N GLY A 189 1.78 24.94 -5.12
CA GLY A 189 1.39 25.80 -6.23
C GLY A 189 1.27 25.06 -7.57
N GLY A 190 1.14 23.73 -7.55
CA GLY A 190 0.79 22.93 -8.72
C GLY A 190 -0.73 22.77 -8.89
N THR A 191 -1.14 22.25 -10.04
CA THR A 191 -2.53 21.90 -10.35
C THR A 191 -2.70 20.40 -10.26
N SER A 192 -3.62 19.92 -9.42
CA SER A 192 -3.93 18.49 -9.32
C SER A 192 -4.99 18.06 -10.34
N VAL A 193 -4.81 16.88 -10.96
CA VAL A 193 -5.83 16.22 -11.79
C VAL A 193 -6.03 14.79 -11.31
N THR A 194 -7.22 14.45 -10.82
CA THR A 194 -7.50 13.10 -10.31
C THR A 194 -7.85 12.17 -11.47
N ILE A 195 -7.01 11.18 -11.72
CA ILE A 195 -7.15 10.23 -12.84
C ILE A 195 -6.92 8.81 -12.30
N PRO A 196 -7.76 7.81 -12.61
CA PRO A 196 -7.53 6.41 -12.24
C PRO A 196 -6.20 5.87 -12.77
N PHE A 197 -5.58 4.92 -12.07
CA PHE A 197 -4.24 4.42 -12.40
C PHE A 197 -4.09 3.95 -13.86
N GLY A 198 -5.09 3.23 -14.40
CA GLY A 198 -5.06 2.71 -15.77
C GLY A 198 -5.10 3.77 -16.87
N GLU A 199 -5.44 5.02 -16.56
CA GLU A 199 -5.57 6.12 -17.52
C GLU A 199 -4.34 7.07 -17.51
N VAL A 200 -3.34 6.81 -16.66
CA VAL A 200 -2.22 7.75 -16.45
C VAL A 200 -1.20 7.75 -17.58
N VAL A 201 -0.88 6.58 -18.15
CA VAL A 201 0.07 6.48 -19.27
C VAL A 201 -0.35 7.36 -20.45
N PRO A 202 -1.58 7.25 -20.99
CA PRO A 202 -2.01 8.14 -22.06
C PRO A 202 -2.12 9.61 -21.61
N ALA A 203 -2.42 9.90 -20.34
CA ALA A 203 -2.46 11.26 -19.83
C ALA A 203 -1.07 11.93 -19.81
N LEU A 204 -0.01 11.19 -19.45
CA LEU A 204 1.39 11.65 -19.52
C LEU A 204 1.86 11.77 -20.98
N GLN A 205 1.56 10.78 -21.83
CA GLN A 205 1.93 10.79 -23.24
C GLN A 205 1.35 11.98 -24.00
N ASN A 206 0.08 12.31 -23.75
CA ASN A 206 -0.64 13.37 -24.45
C ASN A 206 -0.47 14.75 -23.78
N GLY A 207 0.35 14.87 -22.73
CA GLY A 207 0.58 16.14 -22.03
C GLY A 207 -0.66 16.69 -21.29
N VAL A 208 -1.63 15.83 -20.98
CA VAL A 208 -2.78 16.19 -20.12
C VAL A 208 -2.27 16.56 -18.74
N VAL A 209 -1.30 15.81 -18.23
CA VAL A 209 -0.54 16.09 -17.01
C VAL A 209 0.96 16.09 -17.31
N ASP A 210 1.72 16.90 -16.60
CA ASP A 210 3.19 16.98 -16.70
C ASP A 210 3.87 15.92 -15.83
N CYS A 211 3.23 15.61 -14.69
CA CYS A 211 3.73 14.66 -13.71
C CYS A 211 2.59 13.80 -13.14
N ALA A 212 2.94 12.74 -12.42
CA ALA A 212 2.01 11.85 -11.75
C ALA A 212 2.63 11.27 -10.49
N ILE A 213 1.83 11.12 -9.43
CA ILE A 213 2.24 10.44 -8.19
C ILE A 213 1.76 8.98 -8.23
N THR A 214 2.67 8.03 -7.98
CA THR A 214 2.36 6.61 -7.78
C THR A 214 3.51 5.87 -7.09
N GLY A 215 3.30 4.63 -6.64
CA GLY A 215 4.35 3.78 -6.08
C GLY A 215 5.49 3.58 -7.06
N SER A 216 6.75 3.69 -6.61
CA SER A 216 7.91 3.61 -7.52
C SER A 216 7.92 2.31 -8.34
N MET A 217 7.73 1.15 -7.70
CA MET A 217 7.63 -0.13 -8.40
C MET A 217 6.33 -0.26 -9.18
N SER A 218 5.23 0.34 -8.72
CA SER A 218 3.96 0.32 -9.45
C SER A 218 4.05 1.07 -10.78
N GLY A 219 4.71 2.23 -10.79
CA GLY A 219 5.00 2.98 -12.01
C GLY A 219 5.93 2.20 -12.95
N TYR A 220 6.93 1.48 -12.41
CA TYR A 220 7.77 0.59 -13.19
C TYR A 220 6.96 -0.55 -13.84
N SER A 221 6.14 -1.28 -13.07
CA SER A 221 5.30 -2.38 -13.57
C SER A 221 4.30 -1.92 -14.64
N ALA A 222 3.84 -0.67 -14.56
CA ALA A 222 2.98 -0.05 -15.56
C ALA A 222 3.74 0.70 -16.68
N LYS A 223 5.07 0.57 -16.73
CA LYS A 223 5.96 1.15 -17.74
C LYS A 223 5.92 2.67 -17.86
N TRP A 224 5.71 3.38 -16.74
CA TRP A 224 5.68 4.85 -16.74
C TRP A 224 7.03 5.45 -17.15
N TYR A 225 8.13 4.69 -17.04
CA TYR A 225 9.46 5.06 -17.54
C TYR A 225 9.52 5.26 -19.07
N GLU A 226 8.54 4.77 -19.84
CA GLU A 226 8.45 5.02 -21.29
C GLU A 226 7.87 6.41 -21.61
N VAL A 227 7.22 7.04 -20.64
CA VAL A 227 6.40 8.26 -20.82
C VAL A 227 6.74 9.34 -19.78
N SER A 228 7.86 9.17 -19.09
CA SER A 228 8.39 10.11 -18.09
C SER A 228 9.91 10.16 -18.23
N THR A 229 10.49 11.30 -17.85
CA THR A 229 11.93 11.57 -17.96
C THR A 229 12.62 11.69 -16.61
N HIS A 230 11.89 12.03 -15.54
CA HIS A 230 12.43 12.27 -14.21
C HIS A 230 11.64 11.51 -13.14
N LEU A 231 12.35 10.94 -12.17
CA LEU A 231 11.80 10.27 -11.00
C LEU A 231 12.30 10.97 -9.74
N TYR A 232 11.41 11.55 -8.96
CA TYR A 232 11.77 12.21 -7.71
C TYR A 232 11.57 11.28 -6.52
N ALA A 233 12.68 10.87 -5.89
CA ALA A 233 12.74 9.80 -4.89
C ALA A 233 12.32 10.25 -3.47
N LEU A 234 11.20 10.97 -3.37
CA LEU A 234 10.59 11.35 -2.09
C LEU A 234 9.24 10.63 -1.93
N PRO A 235 9.13 9.64 -1.03
CA PRO A 235 7.83 9.08 -0.66
C PRO A 235 6.91 10.16 -0.08
N ILE A 236 5.79 10.39 -0.76
CA ILE A 236 4.74 11.35 -0.35
C ILE A 236 3.70 10.66 0.52
N ASN A 237 3.32 9.43 0.16
CA ASN A 237 2.41 8.56 0.91
C ASN A 237 2.65 7.10 0.49
N TRP A 238 1.76 6.17 0.88
CA TRP A 238 1.96 4.73 0.71
C TRP A 238 0.79 4.03 0.01
N ASN A 239 -0.36 4.71 -0.13
CA ASN A 239 -1.55 4.26 -0.84
C ASN A 239 -2.06 2.91 -0.31
N GLN A 240 -2.38 2.85 0.99
CA GLN A 240 -2.77 1.59 1.63
C GLN A 240 -3.99 0.92 0.97
N GLN A 241 -4.00 -0.40 1.07
CA GLN A 241 -5.03 -1.28 0.58
C GLN A 241 -5.79 -1.89 1.74
N ILE A 242 -7.10 -2.06 1.55
CA ILE A 242 -7.97 -2.81 2.43
C ILE A 242 -8.33 -4.15 1.79
N HIS A 243 -8.09 -5.23 2.53
CA HIS A 243 -8.57 -6.58 2.24
C HIS A 243 -9.83 -6.78 3.07
N ALA A 244 -10.95 -7.06 2.42
CA ALA A 244 -12.24 -7.11 3.10
C ALA A 244 -13.17 -8.19 2.56
N ALA A 245 -14.11 -8.60 3.39
CA ALA A 245 -15.24 -9.43 3.01
C ALA A 245 -16.55 -8.68 3.25
N ASN A 246 -17.58 -9.05 2.50
CA ASN A 246 -18.94 -8.77 2.92
C ASN A 246 -19.18 -9.48 4.26
N LEU A 247 -19.69 -8.76 5.26
CA LEU A 247 -19.80 -9.29 6.62
C LEU A 247 -20.83 -10.43 6.71
N ASP A 248 -21.97 -10.33 6.01
CA ASP A 248 -22.96 -11.42 5.96
C ASP A 248 -22.41 -12.68 5.27
N TYR A 249 -21.63 -12.53 4.20
CA TYR A 249 -20.94 -13.64 3.56
C TYR A 249 -19.92 -14.28 4.50
N TRP A 250 -19.09 -13.46 5.15
CA TRP A 250 -18.08 -13.91 6.09
C TRP A 250 -18.70 -14.74 7.22
N ASN A 251 -19.78 -14.23 7.82
CA ASN A 251 -20.48 -14.87 8.95
C ASN A 251 -21.16 -16.21 8.58
N LYS A 252 -21.33 -16.51 7.29
CA LYS A 252 -21.84 -17.82 6.82
C LYS A 252 -20.76 -18.87 6.66
N LEU A 253 -19.49 -18.48 6.64
CA LEU A 253 -18.37 -19.42 6.60
C LEU A 253 -18.26 -20.16 7.93
N ASP A 254 -17.74 -21.40 7.88
CA ASP A 254 -17.42 -22.14 9.08
C ASP A 254 -16.34 -21.39 9.89
N PRO A 255 -16.44 -21.29 11.23
CA PRO A 255 -15.47 -20.57 12.04
C PRO A 255 -14.02 -21.03 11.83
N LYS A 256 -13.78 -22.33 11.59
CA LYS A 256 -12.42 -22.82 11.29
C LYS A 256 -11.89 -22.29 9.97
N VAL A 257 -12.78 -22.09 8.99
CA VAL A 257 -12.41 -21.49 7.69
C VAL A 257 -12.16 -20.00 7.86
N GLN A 258 -12.96 -19.30 8.66
CA GLN A 258 -12.72 -17.89 8.98
C GLN A 258 -11.33 -17.70 9.59
N ASP A 259 -11.00 -18.46 10.64
CA ASP A 259 -9.70 -18.41 11.32
C ASP A 259 -8.55 -18.76 10.37
N PHE A 260 -8.74 -19.80 9.55
CA PHE A 260 -7.75 -20.23 8.57
C PHE A 260 -7.48 -19.15 7.50
N VAL A 261 -8.53 -18.53 6.96
CA VAL A 261 -8.39 -17.45 5.97
C VAL A 261 -7.78 -16.21 6.62
N GLN A 262 -8.26 -15.80 7.80
CA GLN A 262 -7.73 -14.65 8.54
C GLN A 262 -6.22 -14.77 8.75
N LYS A 263 -5.75 -15.92 9.27
CA LYS A 263 -4.32 -16.18 9.48
C LYS A 263 -3.49 -16.07 8.20
N ASN A 264 -4.04 -16.49 7.05
CA ASN A 264 -3.34 -16.39 5.78
C ASN A 264 -3.36 -14.98 5.20
N VAL A 265 -4.42 -14.21 5.42
CA VAL A 265 -4.46 -12.78 5.10
C VAL A 265 -3.43 -12.03 5.94
N ASP A 266 -3.35 -12.28 7.25
CA ASP A 266 -2.37 -11.64 8.15
C ASP A 266 -0.94 -11.85 7.63
N VAL A 267 -0.56 -13.11 7.37
CA VAL A 267 0.77 -13.47 6.82
C VAL A 267 1.03 -12.83 5.45
N MET A 268 0.01 -12.76 4.59
CA MET A 268 0.13 -12.09 3.29
C MET A 268 0.37 -10.59 3.47
N THR A 269 -0.41 -9.92 4.30
CA THR A 269 -0.26 -8.47 4.54
C THR A 269 1.10 -8.14 5.15
N ASP A 270 1.60 -8.97 6.08
CA ASP A 270 2.95 -8.84 6.64
C ASP A 270 4.03 -8.90 5.56
N LYS A 271 3.95 -9.90 4.66
CA LYS A 271 4.90 -10.04 3.55
C LYS A 271 4.85 -8.85 2.59
N ILE A 272 3.66 -8.28 2.35
CA ILE A 272 3.51 -7.08 1.53
C ILE A 272 4.17 -5.88 2.22
N TRP A 273 3.97 -5.70 3.53
CA TRP A 273 4.64 -4.64 4.29
C TRP A 273 6.17 -4.76 4.25
N GLU A 274 6.70 -5.96 4.46
CA GLU A 274 8.14 -6.23 4.34
C GLU A 274 8.68 -5.96 2.94
N ALA A 275 7.89 -6.27 1.90
CA ALA A 275 8.27 -6.05 0.52
C ALA A 275 8.24 -4.57 0.14
N ALA A 276 7.30 -3.78 0.65
CA ALA A 276 7.08 -2.41 0.20
C ALA A 276 8.31 -1.50 0.34
N GLY A 277 9.08 -1.62 1.43
CA GLY A 277 10.34 -0.88 1.58
C GLY A 277 11.38 -1.27 0.53
N ARG A 278 11.56 -2.58 0.31
CA ARG A 278 12.50 -3.12 -0.70
C ARG A 278 12.08 -2.75 -2.12
N GLU A 279 10.80 -2.94 -2.45
CA GLU A 279 10.22 -2.60 -3.75
C GLU A 279 10.26 -1.09 -4.00
N THR A 280 10.22 -0.26 -2.96
CA THR A 280 10.40 1.19 -3.12
C THR A 280 11.76 1.50 -3.74
N GLN A 281 12.83 0.90 -3.19
CA GLN A 281 14.19 1.05 -3.71
C GLN A 281 14.38 0.38 -5.06
N GLU A 282 13.91 -0.85 -5.24
CA GLU A 282 13.96 -1.54 -6.54
C GLU A 282 13.25 -0.73 -7.63
N GLY A 283 12.12 -0.09 -7.30
CA GLY A 283 11.42 0.82 -8.19
C GLY A 283 12.28 2.02 -8.61
N TYR A 284 13.07 2.61 -7.71
CA TYR A 284 14.02 3.67 -8.09
C TYR A 284 15.08 3.14 -9.06
N ASP A 285 15.69 2.01 -8.72
CA ASP A 285 16.75 1.40 -9.51
C ASP A 285 16.26 1.02 -10.91
N CYS A 286 15.07 0.44 -11.02
CA CYS A 286 14.53 -0.06 -12.28
C CYS A 286 13.97 1.03 -13.19
N ASN A 287 13.30 2.06 -12.65
CA ASN A 287 12.83 3.18 -13.48
C ASN A 287 13.99 4.04 -14.03
N THR A 288 15.13 4.07 -13.34
CA THR A 288 16.29 4.90 -13.70
C THR A 288 17.41 4.14 -14.42
N GLY A 289 17.30 2.81 -14.46
CA GLY A 289 18.24 1.94 -15.15
C GLY A 289 19.54 1.69 -14.38
N ALA A 290 19.49 1.80 -13.05
CA ALA A 290 20.62 1.48 -12.20
C ALA A 290 21.08 0.02 -12.36
N ALA A 291 22.35 -0.24 -12.06
CA ALA A 291 22.92 -1.58 -12.09
C ALA A 291 22.18 -2.54 -11.13
N ALA A 292 21.72 -2.02 -9.99
CA ALA A 292 21.00 -2.76 -8.96
C ALA A 292 19.58 -3.22 -9.35
N CYS A 293 19.01 -2.72 -10.45
CA CYS A 293 17.71 -3.20 -10.93
C CYS A 293 17.77 -4.69 -11.27
N SER A 294 16.95 -5.48 -10.58
CA SER A 294 16.76 -6.94 -10.74
C SER A 294 15.85 -7.32 -11.91
N GLN A 295 15.18 -6.35 -12.53
CA GLN A 295 14.21 -6.59 -13.58
C GLN A 295 14.86 -6.62 -14.97
N PRO A 296 14.30 -7.40 -15.92
CA PRO A 296 14.90 -7.57 -17.24
C PRO A 296 14.86 -6.31 -18.11
N VAL A 297 13.86 -5.45 -17.91
CA VAL A 297 13.73 -4.17 -18.62
C VAL A 297 14.13 -3.06 -17.67
N LYS A 298 14.97 -2.15 -18.15
CA LYS A 298 15.46 -1.01 -17.38
C LYS A 298 14.95 0.26 -18.01
N GLY A 299 14.40 1.14 -17.18
CA GLY A 299 14.12 2.51 -17.57
C GLY A 299 15.42 3.31 -17.73
N LYS A 300 15.26 4.60 -18.03
CA LYS A 300 16.38 5.52 -18.25
C LYS A 300 16.08 6.92 -17.70
N MET A 301 15.12 6.99 -16.77
CA MET A 301 14.72 8.25 -16.15
C MET A 301 15.88 8.80 -15.32
N LYS A 302 15.96 10.13 -15.24
CA LYS A 302 16.87 10.80 -14.30
C LYS A 302 16.32 10.67 -12.88
N LEU A 303 17.09 10.07 -11.98
CA LEU A 303 16.79 10.10 -10.55
C LEU A 303 17.02 11.51 -10.00
N VAL A 304 16.08 12.02 -9.22
CA VAL A 304 16.17 13.29 -8.51
C VAL A 304 16.02 12.99 -7.03
N GLU A 305 17.07 13.27 -6.26
CA GLU A 305 17.12 13.01 -4.83
C GLU A 305 16.56 14.17 -4.03
N PRO A 306 15.74 13.93 -3.00
CA PRO A 306 15.25 15.00 -2.13
C PRO A 306 16.35 15.60 -1.27
N THR A 307 16.38 16.92 -1.20
CA THR A 307 17.23 17.67 -0.28
C THR A 307 16.65 17.65 1.15
N ALA A 308 17.46 18.07 2.13
CA ALA A 308 16.94 18.32 3.49
C ALA A 308 15.81 19.37 3.48
N ALA A 309 15.93 20.40 2.64
CA ALA A 309 14.92 21.44 2.50
C ALA A 309 13.59 20.87 1.97
N ASP A 310 13.63 19.93 1.03
CA ASP A 310 12.42 19.28 0.52
C ASP A 310 11.71 18.46 1.61
N ARG A 311 12.48 17.75 2.44
CA ARG A 311 11.91 16.96 3.55
C ARG A 311 11.28 17.85 4.61
N GLU A 312 11.89 18.99 4.93
CA GLU A 312 11.30 19.98 5.83
C GLU A 312 10.07 20.66 5.22
N LEU A 313 10.08 20.95 3.91
CA LEU A 313 8.92 21.47 3.21
C LEU A 313 7.75 20.47 3.22
N LEU A 314 8.01 19.18 2.99
CA LEU A 314 7.00 18.12 3.12
C LEU A 314 6.38 18.12 4.51
N LYS A 315 7.19 18.07 5.58
CA LYS A 315 6.70 18.11 6.97
C LYS A 315 5.86 19.35 7.24
N LYS A 316 6.31 20.51 6.77
CA LYS A 316 5.60 21.78 6.92
C LYS A 316 4.22 21.73 6.25
N ILE A 317 4.15 21.28 5.00
CA ILE A 317 2.89 21.14 4.25
C ILE A 317 1.97 20.14 4.93
N THR A 318 2.50 19.02 5.43
CA THR A 318 1.72 18.03 6.19
C THR A 318 1.04 18.69 7.39
N ALA A 319 1.82 19.37 8.23
CA ALA A 319 1.35 19.95 9.49
C ALA A 319 0.46 21.19 9.31
N GLU A 320 0.80 22.07 8.38
CA GLU A 320 0.12 23.38 8.23
C GLU A 320 -1.01 23.34 7.19
N THR A 321 -1.05 22.35 6.30
CA THR A 321 -2.04 22.29 5.21
C THR A 321 -2.80 20.97 5.17
N VAL A 322 -2.12 19.84 5.03
CA VAL A 322 -2.78 18.54 4.76
C VAL A 322 -3.61 18.09 5.95
N VAL A 323 -3.00 18.00 7.14
CA VAL A 323 -3.69 17.57 8.37
C VAL A 323 -4.85 18.52 8.73
N PRO A 324 -4.68 19.85 8.74
CA PRO A 324 -5.79 20.78 9.01
C PRO A 324 -6.93 20.68 7.98
N LYS A 325 -6.62 20.62 6.68
CA LYS A 325 -7.66 20.47 5.65
C LYS A 325 -8.42 19.16 5.79
N TRP A 326 -7.73 18.08 6.17
CA TRP A 326 -8.34 16.78 6.43
C TRP A 326 -9.22 16.80 7.67
N ALA A 327 -8.74 17.37 8.77
CA ALA A 327 -9.50 17.51 10.00
C ALA A 327 -10.79 18.33 9.78
N ALA A 328 -10.71 19.43 9.02
CA ALA A 328 -11.85 20.30 8.72
C ALA A 328 -12.98 19.59 7.95
N ARG A 329 -12.66 18.56 7.16
CA ARG A 329 -13.68 17.76 6.43
C ARG A 329 -14.14 16.51 7.18
N CYS A 330 -13.42 16.07 8.20
CA CYS A 330 -13.78 14.88 8.96
C CYS A 330 -14.97 15.09 9.90
N SER A 331 -15.62 14.01 10.32
CA SER A 331 -16.53 14.06 11.48
C SER A 331 -15.72 14.25 12.78
N ASP A 332 -16.39 14.62 13.87
CA ASP A 332 -15.72 14.71 15.18
C ASP A 332 -15.19 13.33 15.62
N GLU A 333 -15.95 12.26 15.32
CA GLU A 333 -15.53 10.88 15.55
C GLU A 333 -14.28 10.50 14.74
N CYS A 334 -14.20 10.92 13.47
CA CYS A 334 -13.00 10.72 12.64
C CYS A 334 -11.77 11.43 13.24
N VAL A 335 -11.89 12.70 13.64
CA VAL A 335 -10.80 13.48 14.23
C VAL A 335 -10.38 12.89 15.58
N LYS A 336 -11.36 12.50 16.41
CA LYS A 336 -11.11 11.83 17.69
C LYS A 336 -10.36 10.52 17.49
N GLY A 337 -10.84 9.66 16.61
CA GLY A 337 -10.21 8.38 16.29
C GLY A 337 -8.77 8.55 15.85
N PHE A 338 -8.49 9.55 15.00
CA PHE A 338 -7.12 9.88 14.59
C PHE A 338 -6.26 10.36 15.76
N ASN A 339 -6.72 11.32 16.56
CA ASN A 339 -5.95 11.88 17.67
C ASN A 339 -5.64 10.83 18.75
N GLU A 340 -6.58 9.94 19.06
CA GLU A 340 -6.43 8.89 20.06
C GLU A 340 -5.49 7.76 19.61
N THR A 341 -5.26 7.60 18.30
CA THR A 341 -4.43 6.56 17.69
C THR A 341 -3.17 7.14 17.03
N ILE A 342 -3.25 7.52 15.76
CA ILE A 342 -2.16 8.03 14.92
C ILE A 342 -1.55 9.29 15.53
N GLY A 343 -2.39 10.25 15.93
CA GLY A 343 -1.95 11.51 16.50
C GLY A 343 -1.09 11.32 17.74
N LYS A 344 -1.54 10.47 18.67
CA LYS A 344 -0.76 10.06 19.84
C LYS A 344 0.56 9.38 19.48
N LYS A 345 0.56 8.51 18.47
CA LYS A 345 1.77 7.77 18.03
C LYS A 345 2.81 8.69 17.41
N LEU A 346 2.38 9.67 16.61
CA LEU A 346 3.25 10.57 15.86
C LEU A 346 3.51 11.92 16.56
N GLY A 347 2.83 12.21 17.67
CA GLY A 347 2.87 13.53 18.30
C GLY A 347 2.20 14.62 17.46
N ILE A 348 1.20 14.25 16.66
CA ILE A 348 0.44 15.16 15.78
C ILE A 348 -0.97 15.33 16.35
N THR A 349 -1.56 16.51 16.21
CA THR A 349 -2.96 16.75 16.59
C THR A 349 -3.71 17.32 15.39
N ALA A 350 -4.78 16.64 15.00
CA ALA A 350 -5.78 17.15 14.08
C ALA A 350 -6.80 17.99 14.88
N SER A 351 -7.07 19.21 14.42
CA SER A 351 -8.07 20.10 15.02
C SER A 351 -8.99 20.65 13.95
N LYS A 352 -10.24 20.89 14.32
CA LYS A 352 -11.28 21.46 13.47
C LYS A 352 -11.33 22.98 13.57
#